data_AF-A0AAU9L2C2-F1
#
_entry.id   AF-A0AAU9L2C2-F1
#
_cell.length_a   1.000
_cell.length_b   1.000
_cell.length_c   1.000
_cell.angle_alpha   90.00
_cell.angle_beta   90.00
_cell.angle_gamma   90.00
#
_symmetry.space_group_name_H-M   'P 1'
#
loop_
_entity.id
_entity.type
_entity.pdbx_description
1 polymer ?
#
loop_
_entity_poly.entity_id
_entity_poly.type
_entity_poly.pdbx_seq_one_letter_code
_entity_poly.pdbx_strand_id
1 'polypeptide(L)' 'MDITLLDACETKPNGSKVMLDEVFVMGKTVLYVHIPDRINISQHLQHYTQMLRQSATMYTRAKRTSSATFPAK' A
#
# COMPACT_ATOMS: atom_id res chain seq x y z
N MET A 1 6.83 8.84 0.65
CA MET A 1 6.81 7.38 0.65
C MET A 1 7.12 6.92 2.06
N ASP A 2 6.15 7.03 2.95
CA ASP A 2 6.37 6.59 4.34
C ASP A 2 6.21 5.07 4.38
N ILE A 3 7.08 4.39 5.11
CA ILE A 3 7.16 2.91 5.12
C ILE A 3 7.08 2.43 6.57
N THR A 4 6.14 1.54 6.84
CA THR A 4 6.11 0.75 8.07
C THR A 4 6.73 -0.60 7.80
N LEU A 5 7.76 -0.95 8.57
CA LEU A 5 8.43 -2.25 8.52
C LEU A 5 8.08 -3.02 9.80
N LEU A 6 7.84 -4.32 9.66
CA LEU A 6 7.64 -5.26 10.76
C LEU A 6 8.84 -6.20 10.83
N ASP A 7 9.19 -6.64 12.05
CA ASP A 7 10.30 -7.56 12.32
C ASP A 7 11.62 -7.11 11.66
N ALA A 8 11.99 -5.84 11.88
CA ALA A 8 13.10 -5.20 11.19
C ALA A 8 14.42 -5.31 11.98
N CYS A 9 15.51 -5.58 11.26
CA CYS A 9 16.88 -5.45 11.78
C CYS A 9 17.47 -4.13 11.27
N GLU A 10 17.54 -3.12 12.13
CA GLU A 10 18.20 -1.86 11.81
C GLU A 10 19.73 -2.03 11.93
N THR A 11 20.47 -1.60 10.91
CA THR A 11 21.94 -1.45 11.01
C THR A 11 22.27 0.03 11.12
N LYS A 12 22.87 0.45 12.23
CA LYS A 12 23.29 1.83 12.47
C LYS A 12 24.57 2.15 11.66
N PRO A 13 24.91 3.44 11.44
CA PRO A 13 26.12 3.83 10.71
C PRO A 13 27.43 3.29 11.30
N ASN A 14 27.47 3.01 12.60
CA ASN A 14 28.61 2.41 13.28
C ASN A 14 28.68 0.87 13.14
N GLY A 15 27.79 0.26 12.36
CA GLY A 15 27.71 -1.19 12.13
C GLY A 15 26.96 -1.97 13.21
N SER A 16 26.55 -1.33 14.31
CA SER A 16 25.73 -2.00 15.34
C SER A 16 24.34 -2.34 14.79
N LYS A 17 23.77 -3.45 15.27
CA LYS A 17 22.47 -3.96 14.83
C LYS A 17 21.48 -3.95 15.99
N VAL A 18 20.24 -3.57 15.70
CA VAL A 18 19.13 -3.58 16.65
C VAL A 18 17.94 -4.25 15.99
N MET A 19 17.35 -5.23 16.69
CA MET A 19 16.09 -5.85 16.28
C MET A 19 14.93 -5.01 16.82
N LEU A 20 13.95 -4.73 15.96
CA LEU A 20 12.80 -3.89 16.24
C LEU A 20 11.54 -4.58 15.70
N ASP A 21 10.52 -4.71 16.54
CA ASP A 21 9.27 -5.36 16.14
C ASP A 21 8.51 -4.54 15.09
N GLU A 22 8.54 -3.20 15.22
CA GLU A 22 7.95 -2.26 14.26
C GLU A 22 8.81 -1.01 14.11
N VAL A 23 8.97 -0.52 12.87
CA VAL A 23 9.69 0.70 12.54
C VAL A 23 8.93 1.52 11.52
N PHE A 24 8.81 2.82 11.79
CA PHE A 24 8.29 3.78 10.83
C PHE A 24 9.42 4.62 10.22
N VAL A 25 9.57 4.55 8.89
CA VAL A 25 10.56 5.31 8.13
C VAL A 25 9.85 6.42 7.35
N MET A 26 10.23 7.66 7.62
CA MET A 26 9.74 8.82 6.86
C MET A 26 10.25 8.77 5.43
N GLY A 27 9.38 8.98 4.45
CA GLY A 27 9.76 8.86 3.05
C GLY A 27 10.80 9.85 2.56
N LYS A 28 10.90 11.01 3.22
CA LYS A 28 11.94 12.00 2.93
C LYS A 28 13.35 11.52 3.28
N THR A 29 13.48 10.45 4.08
CA THR A 29 14.77 9.89 4.49
C THR A 29 15.13 8.61 3.74
N VAL A 30 14.31 8.17 2.78
CA VAL A 30 14.55 6.98 1.99
C VAL A 30 15.36 7.34 0.75
N LEU A 31 16.54 6.73 0.61
CA LEU A 31 17.38 6.88 -0.59
C LEU A 31 17.19 5.73 -1.57
N TYR A 32 17.15 4.49 -1.07
CA TYR A 32 16.98 3.28 -1.87
C TYR A 32 16.02 2.30 -1.18
N VAL A 33 15.33 1.50 -1.98
CA VAL A 33 14.50 0.37 -1.53
C VAL A 33 14.95 -0.87 -2.28
N HIS A 34 15.34 -1.91 -1.54
CA HIS A 34 15.67 -3.20 -2.14
C HIS A 34 14.39 -4.00 -2.34
N ILE A 35 14.01 -4.18 -3.61
CA ILE A 35 12.90 -5.05 -4.01
C ILE A 35 13.45 -6.46 -4.24
N PRO A 36 12.83 -7.52 -3.71
CA PRO A 36 13.28 -8.88 -3.96
C PRO A 36 13.30 -9.26 -5.44
N ASP A 37 14.35 -9.98 -5.86
CA ASP A 37 14.57 -10.36 -7.28
C ASP A 37 13.44 -11.20 -7.90
N ARG A 38 12.72 -11.95 -7.07
CA ARG A 38 11.57 -12.76 -7.50
C ARG A 38 10.36 -11.94 -7.96
N ILE A 39 10.36 -10.62 -7.72
CA ILE A 39 9.23 -9.76 -8.09
C ILE A 39 9.42 -9.25 -9.51
N ASN A 40 8.55 -9.69 -10.42
CA ASN A 40 8.39 -9.04 -11.72
C ASN A 40 7.65 -7.71 -11.52
N ILE A 41 8.40 -6.61 -11.49
CA ILE A 41 7.89 -5.26 -11.22
C ILE A 41 6.77 -4.90 -12.22
N SER A 42 6.98 -5.15 -13.50
CA SER A 42 6.00 -4.79 -14.55
C SER A 42 4.67 -5.50 -14.34
N GLN A 43 4.70 -6.80 -14.09
CA GLN A 43 3.49 -7.59 -13.83
C GLN A 43 2.79 -7.13 -12.54
N HIS A 44 3.57 -6.86 -11.49
CA HIS A 44 3.03 -6.41 -10.21
C HIS A 44 2.33 -5.05 -10.34
N LEU A 45 2.92 -4.10 -11.08
CA LEU A 45 2.33 -2.79 -11.34
C LEU A 45 1.04 -2.87 -12.17
N GLN A 46 0.99 -3.75 -13.18
CA GLN A 46 -0.22 -3.97 -13.98
C GLN A 46 -1.37 -4.50 -13.12
N HIS A 47 -1.09 -5.52 -12.29
CA HIS A 47 -2.07 -6.09 -11.38
C HIS A 47 -2.59 -5.07 -10.37
N TYR A 48 -1.68 -4.29 -9.76
CA TYR A 48 -2.05 -3.23 -8.83
C TYR A 48 -2.93 -2.15 -9.48
N THR A 49 -2.60 -1.74 -10.71
CA THR A 49 -3.41 -0.78 -11.49
C THR A 49 -4.81 -1.31 -11.77
N GLN A 50 -4.94 -2.60 -12.10
CA GLN A 50 -6.23 -3.24 -12.34
C GLN A 50 -7.08 -3.27 -11.05
N MET A 51 -6.48 -3.65 -9.92
CA MET A 51 -7.15 -3.65 -8.62
C MET A 51 -7.65 -2.25 -8.23
N LEU A 52 -6.85 -1.19 -8.44
CA LEU A 52 -7.28 0.19 -8.19
C LEU A 52 -8.49 0.59 -9.03
N ARG A 53 -8.51 0.21 -10.32
CA ARG A 53 -9.67 0.47 -11.21
C ARG A 53 -10.92 -0.26 -10.74
N GLN A 54 -10.80 -1.51 -10.30
CA GLN A 54 -11.93 -2.29 -9.76
C GLN A 54 -12.48 -1.69 -8.46
N SER A 55 -11.59 -1.26 -7.56
CA SER A 55 -11.99 -0.58 -6.33
C SER A 55 -12.78 0.70 -6.65
N ALA A 56 -12.28 1.53 -7.57
CA ALA A 56 -12.95 2.77 -7.95
C ALA A 56 -14.36 2.57 -8.53
N THR A 57 -14.56 1.53 -9.37
CA THR A 57 -15.88 1.23 -9.97
C THR A 57 -16.89 0.70 -8.94
N MET A 58 -16.45 -0.05 -7.93
CA MET A 58 -17.29 -0.54 -6.85
C MET A 58 -17.96 0.62 -6.09
N TYR A 59 -17.19 1.65 -5.71
CA TYR A 59 -17.72 2.82 -5.02
C TYR A 59 -18.62 3.71 -5.89
N THR A 60 -18.42 3.73 -7.21
CA THR A 60 -19.30 4.49 -8.11
C THR A 60 -20.67 3.82 -8.29
N ARG A 61 -20.73 2.48 -8.22
CA ARG A 61 -21.99 1.73 -8.34
C ARG A 61 -22.93 1.93 -7.14
N ALA A 62 -22.38 2.08 -5.93
CA ALA A 62 -23.15 2.32 -4.71
C ALA A 62 -23.86 3.70 -4.71
N LYS A 63 -23.27 4.73 -5.34
CA LYS A 63 -23.89 6.07 -5.42
C LYS A 63 -25.17 6.13 -6.28
N ARG A 64 -25.46 5.12 -7.10
CA ARG A 64 -26.65 5.10 -8.00
C ARG A 64 -27.82 4.24 -7.48
N THR A 65 -27.77 3.72 -6.25
CA THR A 65 -28.84 2.88 -5.69
C THR A 65 -29.51 3.45 -4.44
N SER A 66 -29.26 4.71 -4.07
CA SER A 66 -30.05 5.44 -3.06
C SER A 66 -31.22 6.22 -3.69
N SER A 67 -31.92 5.62 -4.65
CA SER A 67 -33.21 6.10 -5.14
C SER A 67 -34.22 4.94 -5.15
N ALA A 68 -34.40 4.31 -3.99
CA ALA A 68 -35.66 3.63 -3.71
C ALA A 68 -36.68 4.71 -3.35
N THR A 69 -37.26 5.32 -4.38
CA THR A 69 -38.49 6.10 -4.28
C THR A 69 -39.54 5.18 -3.67
N PHE A 70 -39.83 5.35 -2.38
CA PHE A 70 -41.00 4.73 -1.77
C PHE A 70 -42.24 5.36 -2.44
N PRO A 71 -43.17 4.59 -3.00
CA PRO A 71 -44.42 5.16 -3.46
C PRO A 71 -45.19 5.64 -2.23
N ALA A 72 -45.47 6.94 -2.17
CA ALA A 72 -46.36 7.52 -1.17
C ALA A 72 -47.77 6.91 -1.35
N LYS A 73 -48.32 6.40 -0.25
CA LYS A 73 -49.75 6.06 -0.12
C LYS A 73 -50.49 7.25 0.44
#